data_AF-A0A328KUA8-F1
#
_entry.id   AF-A0A328KUA8-F1
#
_cell.length_a   1.000
_cell.length_b   1.000
_cell.length_c   1.000
_cell.angle_alpha   90.00
_cell.angle_beta   90.00
_cell.angle_gamma   90.00
#
_symmetry.space_group_name_H-M   'P 1'
#
loop_
_entity.id
_entity.type
_entity.pdbx_description
1 polymer ?
#
loop_
_entity_poly.entity_id
_entity_poly.type
_entity_poly.pdbx_seq_one_letter_code
_entity_poly.pdbx_strand_id
1 'polypeptide(L)'
;MNYKKTIVSILLVASLFTLSACKEKEVVKPVEKKEEPQKEHITSDKTEEVTTEKEKQDEQKKEEGQIGIQTTVEELQQHIDKRGYILYTDHPIRRVTSENNRTTDISNYGDSVVNIRTEEPLENLSPDWVKEGYAFITVQQDPSFQYKSWDEITNLERALVKVAYASVSAFRVLEAPVRKEDFSNTAEITEALTYLRKGGEFDYMAPVAQGGVDQGLFQKNDKLKKSWSKLANIENPKENKIAFSQAYEEARQETNNMIGLLNILVSKNYKERLSQLPSK
;
A
#
# COMPACT_ATOMS: atom_id res chain seq x y z
N MET A 1 -9.60 -40.03 -23.90
CA MET A 1 -8.99 -38.91 -24.66
C MET A 1 -9.44 -37.61 -24.00
N ASN A 2 -8.75 -37.15 -22.95
CA ASN A 2 -7.58 -36.25 -22.99
C ASN A 2 -7.85 -34.91 -23.67
N TYR A 3 -8.37 -33.95 -22.90
CA TYR A 3 -8.05 -32.52 -23.05
C TYR A 3 -7.83 -31.90 -21.66
N LYS A 4 -6.75 -32.31 -21.00
CA LYS A 4 -6.00 -31.46 -20.06
C LYS A 4 -4.97 -30.68 -20.89
N LYS A 5 -4.78 -29.40 -20.57
CA LYS A 5 -3.76 -28.43 -21.07
C LYS A 5 -4.23 -27.38 -22.10
N THR A 6 -5.08 -26.42 -21.72
CA THR A 6 -5.08 -25.09 -22.39
C THR A 6 -5.69 -23.92 -21.57
N ILE A 7 -5.39 -23.76 -20.27
CA ILE A 7 -5.79 -22.54 -19.53
C ILE A 7 -4.68 -22.08 -18.56
N VAL A 8 -3.46 -21.84 -19.08
CA VAL A 8 -2.33 -21.29 -18.27
C VAL A 8 -1.60 -20.13 -18.99
N SER A 9 -2.17 -19.53 -20.05
CA SER A 9 -1.40 -18.58 -20.89
C SER A 9 -2.01 -17.20 -21.10
N ILE A 10 -2.65 -16.58 -20.09
CA ILE A 10 -3.15 -15.18 -20.23
C ILE A 10 -2.71 -14.25 -19.07
N LEU A 11 -1.85 -14.67 -18.13
CA LEU A 11 -1.37 -13.79 -17.04
C LEU A 11 0.06 -13.24 -17.18
N LEU A 12 0.76 -13.54 -18.27
CA LEU A 12 2.03 -12.89 -18.60
C LEU A 12 1.86 -12.05 -19.86
N VAL A 13 2.13 -10.75 -19.71
CA VAL A 13 2.46 -9.71 -20.72
C VAL A 13 1.56 -8.49 -20.52
N ALA A 14 1.95 -7.61 -19.59
CA ALA A 14 1.79 -6.16 -19.68
C ALA A 14 2.43 -5.44 -18.47
N SER A 15 3.75 -5.57 -18.31
CA SER A 15 4.53 -4.63 -17.48
C SER A 15 5.96 -4.55 -18.00
N LEU A 16 6.10 -3.93 -19.18
CA LEU A 16 7.36 -3.46 -19.76
C LEU A 16 7.18 -1.98 -20.08
N PHE A 17 8.26 -1.21 -19.93
CA PHE A 17 8.42 0.26 -19.92
C PHE A 17 8.45 0.87 -18.51
N THR A 18 9.45 1.62 -18.06
CA THR A 18 10.77 2.05 -18.58
C THR A 18 11.52 2.64 -17.38
N LEU A 19 12.77 2.26 -17.13
CA LEU A 19 13.73 3.20 -16.56
C LEU A 19 15.03 3.11 -17.33
N SER A 20 15.27 4.18 -18.08
CA SER A 20 16.49 4.48 -18.80
C SER A 20 17.48 5.16 -17.85
N ALA A 21 18.76 4.78 -18.01
CA ALA A 21 19.97 5.56 -17.73
C ALA A 21 20.23 6.08 -16.30
N CYS A 22 21.21 5.48 -15.62
CA CYS A 22 22.59 5.98 -15.65
C CYS A 22 23.56 4.97 -15.01
N LYS A 23 24.65 4.69 -15.73
CA LYS A 23 25.68 3.70 -15.43
C LYS A 23 27.00 4.44 -15.18
N GLU A 24 27.69 4.04 -14.11
CA GLU A 24 29.17 4.04 -13.92
C GLU A 24 29.90 5.41 -13.86
N LYS A 25 30.92 5.64 -13.02
CA LYS A 25 31.98 4.72 -12.57
C LYS A 25 32.81 5.29 -11.40
N GLU A 26 33.15 4.37 -10.49
CA GLU A 26 34.45 4.10 -9.81
C GLU A 26 35.48 5.20 -9.50
N VAL A 27 36.04 5.16 -8.27
CA VAL A 27 37.50 4.95 -8.00
C VAL A 27 37.75 4.23 -6.64
N VAL A 28 38.10 2.93 -6.71
CA VAL A 28 39.19 2.13 -6.08
C VAL A 28 39.85 2.51 -4.70
N LYS A 29 39.63 1.64 -3.68
CA LYS A 29 40.54 0.79 -2.79
C LYS A 29 41.96 1.26 -2.32
N PRO A 30 42.67 0.54 -1.40
CA PRO A 30 42.32 -0.27 -0.19
C PRO A 30 43.34 -0.08 1.00
N VAL A 31 43.29 -0.97 2.04
CA VAL A 31 44.39 -1.57 2.89
C VAL A 31 43.96 -1.62 4.37
N GLU A 32 44.28 -2.58 5.25
CA GLU A 32 44.53 -4.05 5.32
C GLU A 32 44.90 -4.32 6.81
N LYS A 33 44.70 -5.56 7.31
CA LYS A 33 45.34 -6.21 8.51
C LYS A 33 44.87 -5.76 9.92
N LYS A 34 44.78 -6.60 10.96
CA LYS A 34 44.94 -8.06 11.23
C LYS A 34 44.64 -8.26 12.74
N GLU A 35 44.24 -9.47 13.14
CA GLU A 35 44.58 -10.22 14.38
C GLU A 35 43.39 -10.89 15.10
N GLU A 36 43.41 -12.22 15.01
CA GLU A 36 42.94 -13.19 15.99
C GLU A 36 44.23 -13.76 16.65
N PRO A 37 44.24 -14.28 17.90
CA PRO A 37 43.85 -15.69 18.08
C PRO A 37 43.38 -16.16 19.50
N GLN A 38 42.62 -17.28 19.51
CA GLN A 38 42.68 -18.47 20.43
C GLN A 38 42.24 -18.30 21.92
N LYS A 39 41.67 -19.26 22.68
CA LYS A 39 41.38 -20.71 22.57
C LYS A 39 40.58 -21.21 23.82
N GLU A 40 40.13 -22.48 23.74
CA GLU A 40 39.74 -23.46 24.81
C GLU A 40 38.29 -23.40 25.36
N HIS A 41 37.36 -24.37 25.21
CA HIS A 41 37.24 -25.85 25.20
C HIS A 41 36.83 -26.45 26.57
N ILE A 42 35.78 -27.32 26.57
CA ILE A 42 35.38 -28.46 27.47
C ILE A 42 33.82 -28.53 27.55
N THR A 43 33.14 -29.35 26.73
CA THR A 43 32.66 -30.77 26.86
C THR A 43 31.39 -31.07 27.67
N SER A 44 30.42 -31.68 26.93
CA SER A 44 29.46 -32.78 27.23
C SER A 44 28.50 -32.71 28.43
N ASP A 45 27.19 -32.77 28.18
CA ASP A 45 26.42 -34.02 28.40
C ASP A 45 25.02 -34.04 27.75
N LYS A 46 24.64 -35.23 27.28
CA LYS A 46 23.35 -35.60 26.68
C LYS A 46 22.28 -35.80 27.76
N THR A 47 21.05 -35.37 27.52
CA THR A 47 19.85 -36.20 27.76
C THR A 47 18.72 -35.72 26.84
N GLU A 48 18.12 -36.66 26.13
CA GLU A 48 16.97 -36.48 25.22
C GLU A 48 15.70 -36.17 26.01
N GLU A 49 14.90 -35.22 25.52
CA GLU A 49 13.46 -35.23 25.76
C GLU A 49 12.75 -34.87 24.44
N VAL A 50 12.03 -35.87 23.91
CA VAL A 50 11.20 -35.77 22.70
C VAL A 50 9.94 -35.00 23.06
N THR A 51 9.79 -33.78 22.54
CA THR A 51 8.47 -33.12 22.44
C THR A 51 8.35 -32.42 21.10
N THR A 52 7.63 -33.10 20.20
CA THR A 52 6.76 -32.56 19.15
C THR A 52 7.25 -31.30 18.41
N GLU A 53 7.80 -31.55 17.22
CA GLU A 53 7.89 -30.62 16.10
C GLU A 53 6.56 -29.87 15.91
N LYS A 54 6.53 -28.60 16.31
CA LYS A 54 5.91 -27.57 15.48
C LYS A 54 7.04 -26.99 14.65
N GLU A 55 7.00 -27.21 13.35
CA GLU A 55 7.82 -26.50 12.37
C GLU A 55 7.80 -25.01 12.74
N LYS A 56 8.93 -24.52 13.28
CA LYS A 56 9.27 -23.11 13.20
C LYS A 56 9.46 -22.87 11.71
N GLN A 57 8.48 -22.25 11.05
CA GLN A 57 8.75 -21.56 9.80
C GLN A 57 9.97 -20.68 10.08
N ASP A 58 11.06 -20.93 9.34
CA ASP A 58 12.22 -20.05 9.36
C ASP A 58 11.71 -18.63 9.13
N GLU A 59 11.83 -17.78 10.15
CA GLU A 59 11.61 -16.34 9.99
C GLU A 59 12.58 -15.88 8.90
N GLN A 60 12.05 -15.63 7.70
CA GLN A 60 12.82 -15.13 6.57
C GLN A 60 13.43 -13.78 6.99
N LYS A 61 14.72 -13.79 7.34
CA LYS A 61 15.41 -12.60 7.85
C LYS A 61 15.65 -11.61 6.73
N LYS A 62 15.23 -10.36 6.97
CA LYS A 62 15.53 -9.19 6.15
C LYS A 62 17.01 -8.84 6.33
N GLU A 63 17.78 -8.80 5.24
CA GLU A 63 19.17 -8.30 5.28
C GLU A 63 19.19 -6.81 5.64
N GLU A 64 20.26 -6.34 6.29
CA GLU A 64 20.41 -4.94 6.67
C GLU A 64 20.37 -4.02 5.44
N GLY A 65 19.48 -3.02 5.45
CA GLY A 65 19.26 -2.12 4.31
C GLY A 65 18.38 -2.68 3.19
N GLN A 66 17.94 -3.94 3.28
CA GLN A 66 16.99 -4.54 2.32
C GLN A 66 15.57 -3.97 2.53
N ILE A 67 14.86 -3.71 1.43
CA ILE A 67 13.43 -3.33 1.46
C ILE A 67 12.59 -4.59 1.22
N GLY A 68 11.73 -4.97 2.16
CA GLY A 68 10.90 -6.17 2.06
C GLY A 68 11.66 -7.49 2.19
N ILE A 69 10.89 -8.55 2.41
CA ILE A 69 11.41 -9.91 2.57
C ILE A 69 11.62 -10.55 1.19
N GLN A 70 12.75 -11.22 0.99
CA GLN A 70 12.99 -11.99 -0.23
C GLN A 70 11.99 -13.15 -0.30
N THR A 71 11.26 -13.24 -1.40
CA THR A 71 10.20 -14.24 -1.56
C THR A 71 10.20 -14.78 -2.98
N THR A 72 10.12 -16.09 -3.14
CA THR A 72 10.02 -16.73 -4.47
C THR A 72 8.58 -16.69 -4.99
N VAL A 73 8.40 -16.97 -6.28
CA VAL A 73 7.06 -17.08 -6.88
C VAL A 73 6.27 -18.24 -6.25
N GLU A 74 6.94 -19.34 -5.94
CA GLU A 74 6.34 -20.51 -5.28
C GLU A 74 5.86 -20.17 -3.87
N GLU A 75 6.65 -19.43 -3.10
CA GLU A 75 6.28 -18.97 -1.75
C GLU A 75 5.08 -18.01 -1.81
N LEU A 76 5.06 -17.07 -2.77
CA LEU A 76 3.89 -16.20 -2.97
C LEU A 76 2.60 -17.00 -3.22
N GLN A 77 2.67 -18.06 -4.02
CA GLN A 77 1.51 -18.88 -4.35
C GLN A 77 0.91 -19.60 -3.14
N GLN A 78 1.71 -19.89 -2.11
CA GLN A 78 1.23 -20.48 -0.86
C GLN A 78 0.35 -19.53 -0.05
N HIS A 79 0.45 -18.21 -0.30
CA HIS A 79 -0.31 -17.16 0.37
C HIS A 79 -1.56 -16.72 -0.39
N ILE A 80 -1.96 -17.45 -1.44
CA ILE A 80 -3.22 -17.22 -2.15
C ILE A 80 -4.38 -17.61 -1.23
N ASP A 81 -5.24 -16.65 -0.93
CA ASP A 81 -6.43 -16.87 -0.12
C ASP A 81 -7.58 -17.54 -0.91
N LYS A 82 -8.70 -17.81 -0.22
CA LYS A 82 -9.91 -18.43 -0.79
C LYS A 82 -10.51 -17.68 -2.00
N ARG A 83 -10.06 -16.46 -2.26
CA ARG A 83 -10.56 -15.53 -3.30
C ARG A 83 -9.61 -15.46 -4.49
N GLY A 84 -8.43 -16.06 -4.37
CA GLY A 84 -7.39 -16.01 -5.40
C GLY A 84 -6.43 -14.84 -5.23
N TYR A 85 -6.41 -14.15 -4.08
CA TYR A 85 -5.49 -13.04 -3.83
C TYR A 85 -4.37 -13.45 -2.87
N ILE A 86 -3.15 -13.06 -3.19
CA ILE A 86 -2.00 -13.17 -2.30
C ILE A 86 -2.16 -12.14 -1.19
N LEU A 87 -2.15 -12.59 0.07
CA LEU A 87 -2.27 -11.73 1.25
C LEU A 87 -1.19 -12.04 2.28
N TYR A 88 -0.45 -11.01 2.65
CA TYR A 88 0.48 -11.01 3.78
C TYR A 88 0.02 -9.96 4.80
N THR A 89 -0.49 -10.42 5.94
CA THR A 89 -0.88 -9.53 7.04
C THR A 89 0.31 -9.11 7.90
N ASP A 90 1.36 -9.92 7.89
CA ASP A 90 2.63 -9.65 8.56
C ASP A 90 3.73 -9.50 7.50
N HIS A 91 4.59 -8.51 7.69
CA HIS A 91 5.62 -8.10 6.75
C HIS A 91 5.14 -8.05 5.28
N PRO A 92 4.24 -7.12 4.91
CA PRO A 92 3.53 -7.16 3.63
C PRO A 92 4.41 -6.80 2.42
N ILE A 93 5.58 -6.20 2.62
CA ILE A 93 6.47 -5.80 1.53
C ILE A 93 7.35 -6.98 1.13
N ARG A 94 7.19 -7.43 -0.11
CA ARG A 94 7.89 -8.60 -0.65
C ARG A 94 8.80 -8.19 -1.80
N ARG A 95 9.98 -8.79 -1.81
CA ARG A 95 10.99 -8.69 -2.85
C ARG A 95 10.90 -9.96 -3.70
N VAL A 96 10.33 -9.83 -4.89
CA VAL A 96 9.99 -10.97 -5.74
C VAL A 96 10.92 -10.99 -6.93
N THR A 97 11.80 -11.99 -6.98
CA THR A 97 12.69 -12.20 -8.13
C THR A 97 12.00 -13.10 -9.14
N SER A 98 11.96 -12.67 -10.40
CA SER A 98 11.38 -13.46 -11.50
C SER A 98 12.12 -14.78 -11.67
N GLU A 99 11.44 -15.81 -12.18
CA GLU A 99 12.00 -17.17 -12.36
C GLU A 99 13.33 -17.19 -13.17
N ASN A 100 13.54 -16.21 -14.05
CA ASN A 100 14.76 -16.07 -14.84
C ASN A 100 15.87 -15.24 -14.17
N ASN A 101 15.68 -14.83 -12.91
CA ASN A 101 16.56 -13.97 -12.12
C ASN A 101 16.92 -12.62 -12.76
N ARG A 102 16.11 -12.13 -13.71
CA ARG A 102 16.41 -10.87 -14.43
C ARG A 102 15.78 -9.64 -13.80
N THR A 103 14.66 -9.79 -13.11
CA THR A 103 13.92 -8.67 -12.54
C THR A 103 13.55 -9.00 -11.10
N THR A 104 13.78 -8.04 -10.22
CA THR A 104 13.30 -8.09 -8.84
C THR A 104 12.31 -6.96 -8.65
N ASP A 105 11.08 -7.32 -8.28
CA ASP A 105 10.02 -6.38 -7.98
C ASP A 105 9.83 -6.22 -6.47
N ILE A 106 9.40 -5.03 -6.05
CA ILE A 106 9.06 -4.73 -4.66
C ILE A 106 7.59 -4.40 -4.63
N SER A 107 6.80 -5.27 -4.00
CA SER A 107 5.35 -5.19 -4.01
C SER A 107 4.79 -5.30 -2.60
N ASN A 108 3.66 -4.64 -2.38
CA ASN A 108 2.91 -4.66 -1.12
C ASN A 108 1.77 -5.68 -1.30
N TYR A 109 1.83 -6.79 -0.58
CA TYR A 109 0.79 -7.82 -0.58
C TYR A 109 -0.09 -7.76 0.66
N GLY A 110 -0.01 -6.69 1.45
CA GLY A 110 -0.94 -6.41 2.55
C GLY A 110 -2.23 -5.78 2.08
N ASP A 111 -3.07 -5.35 3.02
CA ASP A 111 -4.36 -4.71 2.78
C ASP A 111 -4.41 -3.24 3.24
N SER A 112 -3.24 -2.64 3.42
CA SER A 112 -3.03 -1.29 3.95
C SER A 112 -1.95 -0.58 3.13
N VAL A 113 -2.04 0.74 3.03
CA VAL A 113 -0.92 1.55 2.50
C VAL A 113 0.15 1.61 3.59
N VAL A 114 1.38 1.22 3.26
CA VAL A 114 2.48 1.16 4.24
C VAL A 114 3.72 1.85 3.70
N ASN A 115 4.56 2.36 4.60
CA ASN A 115 5.89 2.81 4.24
C ASN A 115 6.75 1.59 3.82
N ILE A 116 7.34 1.60 2.63
CA ILE A 116 8.08 0.43 2.11
C ILE A 116 9.32 0.07 2.95
N ARG A 117 9.90 1.04 3.68
CA ARG A 117 11.13 0.84 4.44
C ARG A 117 10.84 0.31 5.83
N THR A 118 9.88 0.96 6.51
CA THR A 118 9.53 0.65 7.91
C THR A 118 8.38 -0.34 8.03
N GLU A 119 7.61 -0.54 6.97
CA GLU A 119 6.38 -1.36 6.93
C GLU A 119 5.26 -0.85 7.86
N GLU A 120 5.45 0.36 8.41
CA GLU A 120 4.42 1.03 9.20
C GLU A 120 3.26 1.48 8.30
N PRO A 121 2.01 1.26 8.71
CA PRO A 121 0.86 1.71 7.94
C PRO A 121 0.73 3.23 7.96
N LEU A 122 0.21 3.79 6.86
CA LEU A 122 -0.15 5.21 6.78
C LEU A 122 -1.19 5.56 7.87
N GLU A 123 -2.14 4.66 8.09
CA GLU A 123 -3.15 4.74 9.13
C GLU A 123 -3.23 3.44 9.94
N ASN A 124 -3.20 3.56 11.27
CA ASN A 124 -3.42 2.42 12.17
C ASN A 124 -4.87 2.46 12.68
N LEU A 125 -5.81 2.05 11.82
CA LEU A 125 -7.24 2.06 12.15
C LEU A 125 -7.63 0.82 12.96
N SER A 126 -8.43 1.04 14.01
CA SER A 126 -9.06 -0.06 14.73
C SER A 126 -10.04 -0.84 13.84
N PRO A 127 -10.35 -2.11 14.13
CA PRO A 127 -11.33 -2.88 13.37
C PRO A 127 -12.70 -2.22 13.27
N ASP A 128 -13.14 -1.53 14.34
CA ASP A 128 -14.40 -0.79 14.35
C ASP A 128 -14.36 0.39 13.36
N TRP A 129 -13.25 1.12 13.32
CA TRP A 129 -13.05 2.20 12.35
C TRP A 129 -12.99 1.69 10.91
N VAL A 130 -12.41 0.51 10.67
CA VAL A 130 -12.43 -0.11 9.33
C VAL A 130 -13.86 -0.45 8.92
N LYS A 131 -14.67 -1.00 9.83
CA LYS A 131 -16.08 -1.30 9.57
C LYS A 131 -16.89 -0.04 9.30
N GLU A 132 -16.68 1.02 10.09
CA GLU A 132 -17.32 2.32 9.88
C GLU A 132 -16.90 2.94 8.54
N GLY A 133 -15.61 2.92 8.21
CA GLY A 133 -15.12 3.42 6.93
C GLY A 133 -15.68 2.67 5.73
N TYR A 134 -15.83 1.34 5.85
CA TYR A 134 -16.48 0.57 4.81
C TYR A 134 -17.97 0.91 4.67
N ALA A 135 -18.68 1.06 5.79
CA ALA A 135 -20.08 1.49 5.77
C ALA A 135 -20.24 2.90 5.18
N PHE A 136 -19.33 3.82 5.52
CA PHE A 136 -19.25 5.18 5.00
C PHE A 136 -19.13 5.20 3.48
N ILE A 137 -18.29 4.34 2.89
CA ILE A 137 -18.10 4.28 1.43
C ILE A 137 -19.24 3.52 0.73
N THR A 138 -20.01 2.70 1.45
CA THR A 138 -21.05 1.83 0.88
C THR A 138 -22.46 2.30 1.22
N VAL A 139 -23.11 1.61 2.16
CA VAL A 139 -24.54 1.74 2.49
C VAL A 139 -24.90 3.09 3.05
N GLN A 140 -23.97 3.79 3.72
CA GLN A 140 -24.23 5.15 4.20
C GLN A 140 -24.15 6.19 3.07
N GLN A 141 -23.34 5.92 2.04
CA GLN A 141 -23.23 6.79 0.87
C GLN A 141 -24.41 6.61 -0.08
N ASP A 142 -24.80 5.36 -0.36
CA ASP A 142 -25.94 5.06 -1.22
C ASP A 142 -26.59 3.70 -0.88
N PRO A 143 -27.65 3.67 -0.06
CA PRO A 143 -28.28 2.42 0.37
C PRO A 143 -29.07 1.71 -0.74
N SER A 144 -29.21 2.31 -1.93
CA SER A 144 -29.99 1.73 -3.03
C SER A 144 -29.27 0.59 -3.76
N PHE A 145 -27.96 0.44 -3.56
CA PHE A 145 -27.15 -0.58 -4.21
C PHE A 145 -26.79 -1.76 -3.29
N GLN A 146 -26.55 -2.91 -3.91
CA GLN A 146 -25.94 -4.05 -3.23
C GLN A 146 -24.42 -3.98 -3.34
N TYR A 147 -23.77 -4.08 -2.18
CA TYR A 147 -22.31 -4.04 -2.08
C TYR A 147 -21.72 -5.43 -1.90
N LYS A 148 -20.48 -5.60 -2.37
CA LYS A 148 -19.60 -6.68 -1.93
C LYS A 148 -19.48 -6.61 -0.39
N SER A 149 -19.14 -7.71 0.26
CA SER A 149 -18.69 -7.70 1.65
C SER A 149 -17.22 -7.28 1.72
N TRP A 150 -16.74 -6.92 2.92
CA TRP A 150 -15.32 -6.65 3.16
C TRP A 150 -14.41 -7.80 2.71
N ASP A 151 -14.91 -9.03 2.80
CA ASP A 151 -14.20 -10.22 2.35
C ASP A 151 -14.25 -10.42 0.84
N GLU A 152 -15.16 -9.79 0.10
CA GLU A 152 -15.24 -9.94 -1.36
C GLU A 152 -14.39 -8.93 -2.13
N ILE A 153 -13.82 -7.92 -1.47
CA ILE A 153 -13.04 -6.85 -2.11
C ILE A 153 -11.53 -7.13 -2.13
N THR A 154 -10.82 -6.56 -3.11
CA THR A 154 -9.37 -6.73 -3.28
C THR A 154 -8.59 -6.06 -2.16
N ASN A 155 -7.32 -6.43 -2.00
CA ASN A 155 -6.44 -5.79 -1.02
C ASN A 155 -6.25 -4.29 -1.29
N LEU A 156 -6.18 -3.89 -2.57
CA LEU A 156 -6.11 -2.48 -2.95
C LEU A 156 -7.42 -1.75 -2.61
N GLU A 157 -8.58 -2.33 -2.89
CA GLU A 157 -9.87 -1.76 -2.47
C GLU A 157 -9.93 -1.56 -0.95
N ARG A 158 -9.48 -2.55 -0.15
CA ARG A 158 -9.42 -2.45 1.32
C ARG A 158 -8.53 -1.31 1.79
N ALA A 159 -7.31 -1.23 1.26
CA ALA A 159 -6.37 -0.18 1.62
C ALA A 159 -6.93 1.21 1.27
N LEU A 160 -7.49 1.37 0.07
CA LEU A 160 -8.01 2.67 -0.37
C LEU A 160 -9.29 3.07 0.37
N VAL A 161 -10.09 2.13 0.85
CA VAL A 161 -11.20 2.42 1.78
C VAL A 161 -10.67 3.04 3.08
N LYS A 162 -9.65 2.43 3.69
CA LYS A 162 -9.03 2.92 4.93
C LYS A 162 -8.44 4.32 4.74
N VAL A 163 -7.65 4.50 3.69
CA VAL A 163 -7.03 5.79 3.32
C VAL A 163 -8.06 6.87 3.06
N ALA A 164 -9.09 6.57 2.26
CA ALA A 164 -10.13 7.54 1.92
C ALA A 164 -10.92 7.95 3.17
N TYR A 165 -11.29 7.01 4.02
CA TYR A 165 -12.02 7.30 5.26
C TYR A 165 -11.18 8.11 6.26
N ALA A 166 -9.94 7.70 6.51
CA ALA A 166 -9.04 8.42 7.42
C ALA A 166 -8.77 9.86 6.95
N SER A 167 -8.69 10.09 5.63
CA SER A 167 -8.49 11.43 5.07
C SER A 167 -9.65 12.40 5.34
N VAL A 168 -10.88 11.91 5.55
CA VAL A 168 -12.04 12.77 5.85
C VAL A 168 -11.79 13.61 7.11
N SER A 169 -11.17 13.02 8.13
CA SER A 169 -10.82 13.74 9.37
C SER A 169 -9.78 14.83 9.10
N ALA A 170 -8.75 14.55 8.30
CA ALA A 170 -7.77 15.57 7.91
C ALA A 170 -8.44 16.73 7.16
N PHE A 171 -9.32 16.46 6.20
CA PHE A 171 -10.02 17.53 5.46
C PHE A 171 -11.01 18.31 6.31
N ARG A 172 -11.63 17.70 7.33
CA ARG A 172 -12.50 18.42 8.28
C ARG A 172 -11.71 19.45 9.09
N VAL A 173 -10.53 19.09 9.57
CA VAL A 173 -9.64 20.02 10.30
C VAL A 173 -9.24 21.19 9.41
N LEU A 174 -8.90 20.92 8.14
CA LEU A 174 -8.45 21.94 7.19
C LEU A 174 -9.58 22.82 6.63
N GLU A 175 -10.85 22.50 6.90
CA GLU A 175 -11.99 23.26 6.39
C GLU A 175 -12.09 24.65 7.03
N ALA A 176 -11.87 24.78 8.34
CA ALA A 176 -11.93 26.06 9.03
C ALA A 176 -10.86 27.07 8.54
N PRO A 177 -9.57 26.67 8.39
CA PRO A 177 -8.55 27.49 7.74
C PRO A 177 -8.95 28.04 6.37
N VAL A 178 -9.59 27.21 5.53
CA VAL A 178 -9.94 27.58 4.14
C VAL A 178 -11.21 28.42 4.08
N ARG A 179 -12.23 28.09 4.86
CA ARG A 179 -13.56 28.72 4.78
C ARG A 179 -13.71 29.95 5.66
N LYS A 180 -13.01 29.97 6.80
CA LYS A 180 -13.16 31.01 7.84
C LYS A 180 -11.86 31.78 8.09
N GLU A 181 -10.78 31.42 7.39
CA GLU A 181 -9.44 31.97 7.60
C GLU A 181 -8.94 31.79 9.06
N ASP A 182 -9.46 30.76 9.75
CA ASP A 182 -9.12 30.47 11.13
C ASP A 182 -7.98 29.44 11.19
N PHE A 183 -6.79 29.93 11.50
CA PHE A 183 -5.57 29.13 11.67
C PHE A 183 -5.18 28.98 13.16
N SER A 184 -6.11 29.19 14.09
CA SER A 184 -5.82 29.16 15.53
C SER A 184 -5.43 27.76 16.03
N ASN A 185 -6.02 26.70 15.48
CA ASN A 185 -5.76 25.31 15.87
C ASN A 185 -4.52 24.71 15.17
N THR A 186 -3.36 25.30 15.46
CA THR A 186 -2.11 24.96 14.77
C THR A 186 -1.70 23.48 14.90
N ALA A 187 -1.91 22.86 16.06
CA ALA A 187 -1.53 21.46 16.30
C ALA A 187 -2.31 20.49 15.39
N GLU A 188 -3.64 20.56 15.38
CA GLU A 188 -4.46 19.68 14.53
C GLU A 188 -4.21 19.94 13.04
N ILE A 189 -4.03 21.21 12.64
CA ILE A 189 -3.68 21.56 11.25
C ILE A 189 -2.35 20.90 10.85
N THR A 190 -1.33 20.96 11.71
CA THR A 190 -0.04 20.31 11.48
C THR A 190 -0.17 18.80 11.38
N GLU A 191 -0.97 18.16 12.23
CA GLU A 191 -1.22 16.72 12.18
C GLU A 191 -1.93 16.31 10.89
N ALA A 192 -2.98 17.04 10.49
CA ALA A 192 -3.71 16.81 9.25
C ALA A 192 -2.80 16.94 8.01
N LEU A 193 -1.99 18.01 7.94
CA LEU A 193 -1.03 18.19 6.84
C LEU A 193 0.08 17.13 6.87
N THR A 194 0.49 16.65 8.06
CA THR A 194 1.48 15.57 8.18
C THR A 194 0.93 14.24 7.67
N TYR A 195 -0.31 13.91 7.98
CA TYR A 195 -0.98 12.73 7.42
C TYR A 195 -1.03 12.81 5.89
N LEU A 196 -1.48 13.94 5.33
CA LEU A 196 -1.56 14.12 3.88
C LEU A 196 -0.18 14.12 3.21
N ARG A 197 0.86 14.64 3.88
CA ARG A 197 2.24 14.59 3.40
C ARG A 197 2.73 13.15 3.28
N LYS A 198 2.58 12.35 4.34
CA LYS A 198 2.89 10.92 4.35
C LYS A 198 2.15 10.19 3.23
N GLY A 199 0.83 10.40 3.12
CA GLY A 199 0.02 9.79 2.07
C GLY A 199 0.46 10.20 0.65
N GLY A 200 1.04 11.39 0.48
CA GLY A 200 1.59 11.88 -0.78
C GLY A 200 3.02 11.43 -1.11
N GLU A 201 3.75 10.85 -0.16
CA GLU A 201 5.13 10.41 -0.35
C GLU A 201 5.23 9.14 -1.19
N PHE A 202 6.30 9.02 -1.97
CA PHE A 202 6.57 7.82 -2.78
C PHE A 202 6.72 6.57 -1.92
N ASP A 203 7.36 6.69 -0.76
CA ASP A 203 7.65 5.57 0.14
C ASP A 203 6.39 4.93 0.73
N TYR A 204 5.22 5.58 0.74
CA TYR A 204 3.96 4.97 1.15
C TYR A 204 3.28 4.25 -0.01
N MET A 205 3.38 2.93 -0.06
CA MET A 205 2.96 2.11 -1.19
C MET A 205 1.63 1.40 -0.94
N ALA A 206 0.69 1.54 -1.88
CA ALA A 206 -0.56 0.80 -1.85
C ALA A 206 -0.36 -0.67 -2.25
N PRO A 207 -1.27 -1.58 -1.84
CA PRO A 207 -1.20 -2.98 -2.24
C PRO A 207 -1.18 -3.15 -3.75
N VAL A 208 -0.38 -4.10 -4.23
CA VAL A 208 -0.25 -4.44 -5.64
C VAL A 208 -1.60 -4.84 -6.24
N ALA A 209 -1.78 -4.57 -7.53
CA ALA A 209 -3.00 -4.88 -8.25
C ALA A 209 -3.15 -6.40 -8.41
N GLN A 210 -4.29 -6.94 -7.97
CA GLN A 210 -4.60 -8.36 -8.08
C GLN A 210 -5.99 -8.63 -8.69
N GLY A 211 -6.83 -7.59 -8.82
CA GLY A 211 -8.13 -7.63 -9.47
C GLY A 211 -8.20 -6.82 -10.77
N GLY A 212 -9.17 -7.16 -11.63
CA GLY A 212 -9.32 -6.54 -12.96
C GLY A 212 -9.67 -5.04 -12.96
N VAL A 213 -10.05 -4.46 -11.81
CA VAL A 213 -10.33 -3.01 -11.66
C VAL A 213 -9.19 -2.25 -10.99
N ASP A 214 -8.19 -2.96 -10.44
CA ASP A 214 -7.17 -2.37 -9.58
C ASP A 214 -6.25 -1.42 -10.35
N GLN A 215 -6.02 -1.65 -11.65
CA GLN A 215 -5.22 -0.74 -12.47
C GLN A 215 -5.82 0.67 -12.53
N GLY A 216 -7.15 0.78 -12.64
CA GLY A 216 -7.84 2.07 -12.62
C GLY A 216 -7.75 2.74 -11.24
N LEU A 217 -7.81 1.94 -10.17
CA LEU A 217 -7.62 2.43 -8.80
C LEU A 217 -6.20 2.96 -8.57
N PHE A 218 -5.16 2.30 -9.09
CA PHE A 218 -3.80 2.78 -9.02
C PHE A 218 -3.63 4.17 -9.64
N GLN A 219 -4.14 4.35 -10.87
CA GLN A 219 -4.08 5.65 -11.54
C GLN A 219 -4.80 6.75 -10.76
N LYS A 220 -5.88 6.40 -10.07
CA LYS A 220 -6.62 7.33 -9.21
C LYS A 220 -5.90 7.62 -7.91
N ASN A 221 -5.28 6.61 -7.31
CA ASN A 221 -4.44 6.76 -6.13
C ASN A 221 -3.25 7.69 -6.44
N ASP A 222 -2.58 7.53 -7.58
CA ASP A 222 -1.47 8.41 -7.96
C ASP A 222 -1.87 9.88 -8.08
N LYS A 223 -3.09 10.17 -8.58
CA LYS A 223 -3.63 11.53 -8.63
C LYS A 223 -3.93 12.07 -7.24
N LEU A 224 -4.53 11.24 -6.38
CA LEU A 224 -4.79 11.55 -4.97
C LEU A 224 -3.49 11.90 -4.23
N LYS A 225 -2.46 11.05 -4.35
CA LYS A 225 -1.14 11.28 -3.72
C LYS A 225 -0.52 12.61 -4.16
N LYS A 226 -0.60 12.93 -5.46
CA LYS A 226 -0.08 14.19 -6.00
C LYS A 226 -0.81 15.41 -5.45
N SER A 227 -2.14 15.38 -5.37
CA SER A 227 -2.91 16.51 -4.84
C SER A 227 -2.70 16.69 -3.33
N TRP A 228 -2.60 15.59 -2.57
CA TRP A 228 -2.27 15.62 -1.14
C TRP A 228 -0.87 16.18 -0.89
N SER A 229 0.13 15.73 -1.66
CA SER A 229 1.50 16.25 -1.57
C SER A 229 1.55 17.75 -1.89
N LYS A 230 0.83 18.20 -2.93
CA LYS A 230 0.73 19.61 -3.29
C LYS A 230 0.16 20.47 -2.16
N LEU A 231 -0.92 20.03 -1.51
CA LEU A 231 -1.52 20.73 -0.37
C LEU A 231 -0.59 20.74 0.84
N ALA A 232 -0.05 19.58 1.21
CA ALA A 232 0.72 19.41 2.42
C ALA A 232 2.07 20.14 2.41
N ASN A 233 2.61 20.42 1.23
CA ASN A 233 3.91 21.09 1.07
C ASN A 233 3.81 22.61 0.92
N ILE A 234 2.62 23.21 1.10
CA ILE A 234 2.48 24.66 1.19
C ILE A 234 2.96 25.12 2.57
N GLU A 235 4.12 25.76 2.59
CA GLU A 235 4.67 26.37 3.79
C GLU A 235 3.81 27.55 4.25
N ASN A 236 3.70 27.73 5.57
CA ASN A 236 2.94 28.83 6.18
C ASN A 236 1.56 29.10 5.53
N PRO A 237 0.59 28.18 5.64
CA PRO A 237 -0.74 28.31 5.03
C PRO A 237 -1.44 29.66 5.26
N LYS A 238 -1.21 30.27 6.43
CA LYS A 238 -1.75 31.58 6.80
C LYS A 238 -1.24 32.73 5.92
N GLU A 239 0.02 32.65 5.47
CA GLU A 239 0.64 33.65 4.58
C GLU A 239 0.37 33.32 3.11
N ASN A 240 0.09 32.04 2.79
CA ASN A 240 -0.15 31.54 1.43
C ASN A 240 -1.62 31.16 1.18
N LYS A 241 -2.58 31.93 1.71
CA LYS A 241 -4.01 31.59 1.75
C LYS A 241 -4.59 31.16 0.40
N ILE A 242 -4.32 31.90 -0.68
CA ILE A 242 -4.89 31.61 -2.00
C ILE A 242 -4.40 30.27 -2.53
N ALA A 243 -3.08 30.04 -2.48
CA ALA A 243 -2.49 28.77 -2.92
C ALA A 243 -2.97 27.60 -2.06
N PHE A 244 -3.07 27.82 -0.74
CA PHE A 244 -3.57 26.82 0.20
C PHE A 244 -5.02 26.43 -0.08
N SER A 245 -5.92 27.41 -0.23
CA SER A 245 -7.33 27.17 -0.54
C SER A 245 -7.52 26.45 -1.88
N GLN A 246 -6.76 26.82 -2.91
CA GLN A 246 -6.83 26.15 -4.21
C GLN A 246 -6.36 24.69 -4.14
N ALA A 247 -5.22 24.44 -3.50
CA ALA A 247 -4.70 23.08 -3.31
C ALA A 247 -5.62 22.23 -2.43
N TYR A 248 -6.27 22.86 -1.43
CA TYR A 248 -7.25 22.19 -0.59
C TYR A 248 -8.46 21.73 -1.38
N GLU A 249 -9.05 22.59 -2.21
CA GLU A 249 -10.20 22.20 -3.03
C GLU A 249 -9.85 21.09 -4.02
N GLU A 250 -8.67 21.15 -4.65
CA GLU A 250 -8.18 20.10 -5.54
C GLU A 250 -8.00 18.76 -4.80
N ALA A 251 -7.33 18.79 -3.65
CA ALA A 251 -7.10 17.60 -2.83
C ALA A 251 -8.41 17.01 -2.28
N ARG A 252 -9.34 17.86 -1.83
CA ARG A 252 -10.67 17.44 -1.37
C ARG A 252 -11.48 16.86 -2.52
N GLN A 253 -11.42 17.46 -3.71
CA GLN A 253 -12.11 16.94 -4.89
C GLN A 253 -11.58 15.57 -5.30
N GLU A 254 -10.26 15.37 -5.37
CA GLU A 254 -9.70 14.05 -5.71
C GLU A 254 -10.00 13.00 -4.65
N THR A 255 -10.07 13.39 -3.37
CA THR A 255 -10.51 12.52 -2.28
C THR A 255 -11.97 12.10 -2.46
N ASN A 256 -12.86 13.04 -2.77
CA ASN A 256 -14.27 12.74 -3.05
C ASN A 256 -14.43 11.88 -4.31
N ASN A 257 -13.60 12.11 -5.34
CA ASN A 257 -13.57 11.26 -6.54
C ASN A 257 -13.17 9.82 -6.19
N MET A 258 -12.19 9.64 -5.30
CA MET A 258 -11.79 8.32 -4.82
C MET A 258 -12.94 7.65 -4.04
N ILE A 259 -13.59 8.36 -3.12
CA ILE A 259 -14.76 7.85 -2.37
C ILE A 259 -15.87 7.41 -3.33
N GLY A 260 -16.22 8.24 -4.31
CA GLY A 260 -17.25 7.93 -5.30
C GLY A 260 -16.88 6.74 -6.18
N LEU A 261 -15.61 6.65 -6.61
CA LEU A 261 -15.14 5.51 -7.39
C LEU A 261 -15.16 4.22 -6.56
N LEU A 262 -14.69 4.25 -5.32
CA LEU A 262 -14.72 3.09 -4.42
C LEU A 262 -16.17 2.65 -4.18
N ASN A 263 -17.10 3.56 -3.95
CA ASN A 263 -18.53 3.23 -3.83
C ASN A 263 -19.03 2.46 -5.08
N ILE A 264 -18.61 2.85 -6.28
CA ILE A 264 -18.95 2.13 -7.51
C ILE A 264 -18.27 0.77 -7.58
N LEU A 265 -16.95 0.71 -7.42
CA LEU A 265 -16.17 -0.51 -7.62
C LEU A 265 -16.47 -1.59 -6.57
N VAL A 266 -16.84 -1.19 -5.36
CA VAL A 266 -17.22 -2.14 -4.31
C VAL A 266 -18.67 -2.62 -4.42
N SER A 267 -19.45 -2.15 -5.41
CA SER A 267 -20.80 -2.67 -5.65
C SER A 267 -20.79 -3.97 -6.44
N LYS A 268 -21.81 -4.82 -6.25
CA LYS A 268 -21.93 -6.10 -6.98
C LYS A 268 -22.15 -5.91 -8.48
N ASN A 269 -22.76 -4.78 -8.87
CA ASN A 269 -23.04 -4.42 -10.26
C ASN A 269 -22.11 -3.32 -10.80
N TYR A 270 -20.87 -3.22 -10.30
CA TYR A 270 -19.97 -2.10 -10.63
C TYR A 270 -19.81 -1.83 -12.14
N LYS A 271 -19.81 -2.88 -12.98
CA LYS A 271 -19.68 -2.75 -14.45
C LYS A 271 -20.81 -1.94 -15.06
N GLU A 272 -22.04 -2.19 -14.62
CA GLU A 272 -23.23 -1.47 -15.06
C GLU A 272 -23.15 -0.01 -14.61
N ARG A 273 -22.80 0.22 -13.34
CA ARG A 273 -22.67 1.58 -12.79
C ARG A 273 -21.59 2.40 -13.49
N LEU A 274 -20.44 1.79 -13.82
CA LEU A 274 -19.39 2.44 -14.60
C LEU A 274 -19.86 2.81 -16.01
N SER A 275 -20.68 1.96 -16.65
CA SER A 275 -21.19 2.23 -18.00
C SER A 275 -22.19 3.40 -18.08
N GLN A 276 -22.79 3.77 -16.94
CA GLN A 276 -23.72 4.90 -16.83
C GLN A 276 -22.99 6.23 -16.57
N LEU A 277 -21.69 6.20 -16.27
CA LEU A 277 -20.90 7.42 -16.12
C LEU A 277 -20.73 8.07 -17.50
N PRO A 278 -20.88 9.40 -17.59
CA PRO A 278 -20.68 10.09 -18.85
C PRO A 278 -19.25 9.85 -19.35
N SER A 279 -19.15 9.32 -20.58
CA SER A 279 -17.89 9.23 -21.31
C SER A 279 -17.30 10.63 -21.42
N LYS A 280 -16.12 10.84 -20.83
CA LYS A 280 -15.36 12.07 -21.01
C LYS A 280 -14.59 12.04 -22.31
#